data_AF-A0A9P6FJT1-F1
#
_entry.id   AF-A0A9P6FJT1-F1
#
_cell.length_a   1.000
_cell.length_b   1.000
_cell.length_c   1.000
_cell.angle_alpha   90.00
_cell.angle_beta   90.00
_cell.angle_gamma   90.00
#
_symmetry.space_group_name_H-M   'P 1'
#
loop_
_entity.id
_entity.type
_entity.pdbx_description
1 polymer ?
#
loop_
_entity_poly.entity_id
_entity_poly.type
_entity_poly.pdbx_seq_one_letter_code
_entity_poly.pdbx_strand_id
1 'polypeptide(L)'
;MIEHWREKLQDIEELVLYSDGSLKDYAKENMKMTFGVVVQGWRGHYEVISGTVRGFASWAKAELIGLLNAILCCSRGKDVMIKLDNSAVEQGFQDL
;
A
#
# COMPACT_ATOMS: atom_id res chain seq x y z
N MET A 1 -4.95 -2.11 -13.17
CA MET A 1 -3.87 -1.40 -12.44
C MET A 1 -3.01 -2.39 -11.65
N ILE A 2 -3.59 -3.16 -10.72
CA ILE A 2 -2.83 -4.12 -9.89
C ILE A 2 -2.12 -5.20 -10.72
N GLU A 3 -2.78 -5.81 -11.71
CA GLU A 3 -2.15 -6.88 -12.53
C GLU A 3 -0.91 -6.38 -13.29
N HIS A 4 -0.95 -5.15 -13.82
CA HIS A 4 0.23 -4.53 -14.44
C HIS A 4 1.42 -4.42 -13.47
N TRP A 5 1.15 -4.07 -12.21
CA TRP A 5 2.19 -4.01 -11.18
C TRP A 5 2.68 -5.40 -10.79
N ARG A 6 1.79 -6.40 -10.71
CA ARG A 6 2.18 -7.78 -10.43
C ARG A 6 3.14 -8.33 -11.47
N GLU A 7 2.84 -8.11 -12.75
CA GLU A 7 3.74 -8.48 -13.86
C GLU A 7 5.05 -7.70 -13.79
N LYS A 8 4.98 -6.38 -13.54
CA LYS A 8 6.17 -5.54 -13.45
C LYS A 8 7.06 -5.95 -12.28
N LEU A 9 6.54 -6.40 -11.15
CA LEU A 9 7.35 -6.73 -9.96
C LEU A 9 7.77 -8.22 -9.90
N GLN A 10 7.39 -9.04 -10.90
CA GLN A 10 7.56 -10.49 -10.83
C GLN A 10 9.02 -10.97 -10.78
N ASP A 11 9.96 -10.18 -11.28
CA ASP A 11 11.38 -10.59 -11.39
C ASP A 11 12.26 -10.07 -10.22
N ILE A 12 11.69 -9.32 -9.27
CA ILE A 12 12.44 -8.81 -8.12
C ILE A 12 12.56 -9.91 -7.07
N GLU A 13 13.78 -10.27 -6.66
CA GLU A 13 14.03 -11.29 -5.62
C GLU A 13 13.63 -10.80 -4.22
N GLU A 14 14.08 -9.61 -3.82
CA GLU A 14 13.71 -9.00 -2.55
C GLU A 14 12.89 -7.73 -2.77
N LEU A 15 11.61 -7.78 -2.40
CA LEU A 15 10.68 -6.68 -2.62
C LEU A 15 10.40 -5.95 -1.31
N VAL A 16 10.93 -4.73 -1.20
CA VAL A 16 10.67 -3.82 -0.08
C VAL A 16 9.67 -2.76 -0.50
N LEU A 17 8.57 -2.67 0.24
CA LEU A 17 7.45 -1.77 -0.01
C LEU A 17 7.26 -0.86 1.19
N TYR A 18 6.94 0.40 0.96
CA TYR A 18 6.52 1.34 1.99
C TYR A 18 5.09 1.74 1.68
N SER A 19 4.17 1.57 2.64
CA SER A 19 2.77 1.87 2.44
C SER A 19 2.30 2.90 3.47
N ASP A 20 1.49 3.84 3.01
CA ASP A 20 0.83 4.85 3.83
C ASP A 20 -0.58 5.13 3.27
N GLY A 21 -1.50 5.48 4.16
CA GLY A 21 -2.85 5.88 3.85
C GLY A 21 -3.29 7.11 4.63
N SER A 22 -3.87 8.08 3.92
CA SER A 22 -4.29 9.35 4.49
C SER A 22 -5.71 9.73 4.07
N LEU A 23 -6.33 10.63 4.84
CA LEU A 23 -7.57 11.28 4.44
C LEU A 23 -7.30 12.52 3.61
N LYS A 24 -7.96 12.60 2.46
CA LYS A 24 -8.02 13.80 1.62
C LYS A 24 -9.35 14.49 1.84
N ASP A 25 -9.34 15.83 1.81
CA ASP A 25 -10.54 16.64 2.03
C ASP A 25 -11.18 16.40 3.41
N TYR A 26 -10.34 16.26 4.45
CA TYR A 26 -10.81 16.05 5.83
C TYR A 26 -11.82 17.11 6.27
N ALA A 27 -12.85 16.68 7.03
CA ALA A 27 -13.97 17.50 7.51
C ALA A 27 -14.86 18.12 6.41
N LYS A 28 -14.73 17.69 5.15
CA LYS A 28 -15.66 18.06 4.06
C LYS A 28 -16.64 16.92 3.79
N GLU A 29 -17.81 17.25 3.23
CA GLU A 29 -18.84 16.27 2.85
C GLU A 29 -18.33 15.17 1.89
N ASN A 30 -17.29 15.47 1.12
CA ASN A 30 -16.71 14.59 0.10
C ASN A 30 -15.34 14.03 0.48
N MET A 31 -15.09 13.85 1.79
CA MET A 31 -13.87 13.25 2.32
C MET A 31 -13.54 11.92 1.61
N LYS A 32 -12.28 11.75 1.26
CA LYS A 32 -11.78 10.58 0.52
C LYS A 32 -10.62 9.95 1.27
N MET A 33 -10.38 8.68 1.00
CA MET A 33 -9.14 8.02 1.41
C MET A 33 -8.18 8.06 0.24
N THR A 34 -6.92 8.33 0.51
CA THR A 34 -5.82 8.22 -0.45
C THR A 34 -4.79 7.28 0.09
N PHE A 35 -4.11 6.55 -0.79
CA PHE A 35 -3.03 5.66 -0.41
C PHE A 35 -1.84 5.86 -1.34
N GLY A 36 -0.66 5.55 -0.83
CA GLY A 36 0.58 5.47 -1.57
C GLY A 36 1.36 4.22 -1.17
N VAL A 37 1.94 3.55 -2.15
CA VAL A 37 2.88 2.45 -1.96
C VAL A 37 4.13 2.77 -2.77
N VAL A 38 5.26 2.89 -2.09
CA VAL A 38 6.57 3.05 -2.71
C VAL A 38 7.23 1.68 -2.82
N VAL A 39 7.60 1.30 -4.02
CA VAL A 39 8.39 0.10 -4.29
C VAL A 39 9.86 0.48 -4.31
N GLN A 40 10.66 -0.03 -3.38
CA GLN A 40 12.11 0.15 -3.37
C GLN A 40 12.77 -0.94 -4.21
N GLY A 41 13.68 -0.53 -5.10
CA GLY A 41 14.62 -1.46 -5.73
C GLY A 41 14.18 -2.06 -7.05
N TRP A 42 13.16 -1.53 -7.74
CA TRP A 42 12.91 -1.94 -9.13
C TRP A 42 14.06 -1.44 -10.03
N ARG A 43 15.04 -2.30 -10.31
CA ARG A 43 16.20 -1.98 -11.15
C ARG A 43 16.94 -0.71 -10.72
N GLY A 44 16.99 -0.44 -9.40
CA GLY A 44 17.61 0.77 -8.85
C GLY A 44 16.71 2.02 -8.83
N HIS A 45 15.43 1.90 -9.18
CA HIS A 45 14.46 2.99 -9.16
C HIS A 45 13.38 2.78 -8.10
N TYR A 46 12.77 3.88 -7.70
CA TYR A 46 11.55 3.90 -6.88
C TYR A 46 10.34 4.05 -7.79
N GLU A 47 9.33 3.23 -7.55
CA GLU A 47 8.05 3.29 -8.27
C GLU A 47 6.93 3.54 -7.26
N VAL A 48 5.89 4.25 -7.69
CA VAL A 48 4.79 4.64 -6.81
C VAL A 48 3.47 4.10 -7.34
N ILE A 49 2.79 3.33 -6.50
CA ILE A 49 1.40 2.91 -6.70
C ILE A 49 0.55 3.79 -5.80
N SER A 50 -0.37 4.57 -6.36
CA SER A 50 -1.21 5.46 -5.57
C SER A 50 -2.62 5.53 -6.12
N GLY A 51 -3.55 5.91 -5.25
CA GLY A 51 -4.95 6.00 -5.63
C GLY A 51 -5.81 6.76 -4.64
N THR A 52 -7.05 6.98 -5.04
CA THR A 52 -8.08 7.60 -4.21
C THR A 52 -9.30 6.68 -4.17
N VAL A 53 -9.81 6.43 -2.97
CA VAL A 53 -10.99 5.60 -2.71
C VAL A 53 -12.07 6.47 -2.05
N ARG A 54 -13.30 6.37 -2.55
CA ARG A 54 -14.49 7.04 -2.00
C ARG A 54 -15.23 6.09 -1.05
N GLY A 55 -16.01 6.62 -0.11
CA GLY A 55 -16.85 5.85 0.80
C GLY A 55 -16.78 6.37 2.25
N PHE A 56 -17.15 5.53 3.21
CA PHE A 56 -17.01 5.81 4.65
C PHE A 56 -15.53 5.89 5.04
N ALA A 57 -14.95 7.07 4.85
CA ALA A 57 -13.53 7.31 5.01
C ALA A 57 -13.13 7.33 6.49
N SER A 58 -12.03 6.65 6.82
CA SER A 58 -11.35 6.74 8.11
C SER A 58 -9.85 6.56 7.91
N TRP A 59 -9.05 7.09 8.83
CA TRP A 59 -7.59 6.97 8.80
C TRP A 59 -7.14 5.51 8.73
N ALA A 60 -7.61 4.67 9.65
CA ALA A 60 -7.29 3.25 9.67
C ALA A 60 -7.69 2.52 8.37
N LYS A 61 -8.80 2.89 7.72
CA LYS A 61 -9.18 2.30 6.42
C LYS A 61 -8.24 2.74 5.30
N ALA A 62 -7.80 4.00 5.30
CA ALA A 62 -6.86 4.48 4.29
C ALA A 62 -5.55 3.68 4.36
N GLU A 63 -5.05 3.46 5.57
CA GLU A 63 -3.85 2.66 5.85
C GLU A 63 -3.99 1.21 5.38
N LEU A 64 -5.11 0.57 5.75
CA LEU A 64 -5.42 -0.80 5.33
C LEU A 64 -5.57 -0.92 3.81
N ILE A 65 -6.09 0.11 3.14
CA ILE A 65 -6.16 0.15 1.67
C ILE A 65 -4.74 0.21 1.09
N GLY A 66 -3.84 1.01 1.65
CA GLY A 66 -2.43 1.04 1.25
C GLY A 66 -1.78 -0.35 1.38
N LEU A 67 -1.89 -0.95 2.57
CA LEU A 67 -1.35 -2.28 2.87
C LEU A 67 -1.90 -3.33 1.91
N LEU A 68 -3.22 -3.33 1.67
CA LEU A 68 -3.85 -4.26 0.74
C LEU A 68 -3.31 -4.09 -0.68
N ASN A 69 -3.12 -2.86 -1.15
CA ASN A 69 -2.54 -2.62 -2.48
C ASN A 69 -1.08 -3.05 -2.57
N ALA A 70 -0.30 -2.87 -1.49
CA ALA A 70 1.07 -3.37 -1.40
C ALA A 70 1.13 -4.90 -1.48
N ILE A 71 0.22 -5.61 -0.81
CA ILE A 71 0.15 -7.08 -0.90
C ILE A 71 -0.30 -7.53 -2.30
N LEU A 72 -1.36 -6.90 -2.84
CA LEU A 72 -1.96 -7.35 -4.10
C LEU A 72 -1.06 -7.13 -5.32
N CYS A 73 -0.16 -6.14 -5.29
CA CYS A 73 0.80 -5.90 -6.36
C CYS A 73 1.99 -6.87 -6.35
N CYS A 74 2.15 -7.67 -5.30
CA CYS A 74 3.20 -8.68 -5.22
C CYS A 74 2.85 -9.91 -6.05
N SER A 75 3.88 -10.56 -6.61
CA SER A 75 3.74 -11.88 -7.22
C SER A 75 3.62 -12.96 -6.14
N ARG A 76 2.95 -14.07 -6.46
CA ARG A 76 2.75 -15.17 -5.49
C ARG A 76 4.08 -15.87 -5.20
N GLY A 77 4.27 -16.27 -3.94
CA GLY A 77 5.41 -17.10 -3.52
C GLY A 77 6.73 -16.34 -3.37
N LYS A 78 6.68 -15.02 -3.23
CA LYS A 78 7.86 -14.18 -2.95
C LYS A 78 7.86 -13.68 -1.52
N ASP A 79 9.06 -13.58 -0.97
CA ASP A 79 9.28 -12.91 0.29
C ASP A 79 9.18 -11.40 0.07
N VAL A 80 8.32 -10.77 0.86
CA VAL A 80 7.96 -9.35 0.75
C VAL A 80 8.10 -8.70 2.10
N MET A 81 8.75 -7.53 2.13
CA MET A 81 8.86 -6.71 3.33
C MET A 81 8.02 -5.44 3.11
N ILE A 82 6.92 -5.34 3.83
CA ILE A 82 6.07 -4.13 3.80
C ILE A 82 6.33 -3.34 5.08
N LYS A 83 6.76 -2.09 4.91
CA LYS A 83 7.02 -1.14 5.99
C LYS A 83 5.83 -0.19 6.10
N LEU A 84 5.34 -0.06 7.33
CA LEU A 84 4.23 0.79 7.73
C LEU A 84 4.73 1.77 8.78
N ASP A 85 4.17 2.97 8.83
CA ASP A 85 4.40 3.94 9.91
C ASP A 85 3.31 3.88 10.99
N ASN A 86 2.21 3.19 10.72
CA ASN A 86 1.09 2.99 11.64
C ASN A 86 1.24 1.71 12.48
N SER A 87 1.72 1.87 13.71
CA SER A 87 1.95 0.76 14.64
C SER A 87 0.69 -0.03 15.00
N ALA A 88 -0.51 0.57 14.95
CA ALA A 88 -1.75 -0.14 15.21
C ALA A 88 -2.10 -1.14 14.09
N VAL A 89 -1.77 -0.79 12.84
CA VAL A 89 -1.95 -1.69 11.68
C VAL A 89 -0.90 -2.80 11.69
N GLU A 90 0.35 -2.47 12.04
CA GLU A 90 1.41 -3.46 12.20
C GLU A 90 1.06 -4.50 13.28
N GLN A 91 0.68 -4.05 14.48
CA GLN A 91 0.30 -4.94 15.59
C GLN A 91 -0.89 -5.83 15.22
N GLY A 92 -1.94 -5.25 14.63
CA GLY A 92 -3.12 -6.03 14.22
C GLY A 92 -2.81 -7.11 13.17
N PHE A 93 -1.73 -6.97 12.40
CA PHE A 93 -1.29 -7.98 11.44
C PHE A 93 -0.35 -9.02 12.07
N GLN A 94 0.51 -8.61 13.02
CA GLN A 94 1.42 -9.53 13.72
C GLN A 94 0.72 -10.43 14.74
N ASP A 95 -0.44 -10.01 15.26
CA ASP A 95 -1.23 -10.78 16.23
C ASP A 95 -2.14 -11.85 15.58
N LEU A 96 -2.18 -11.95 14.24
CA LEU A 96 -2.96 -12.95 13.48
C LEU A 96 -2.18 -14.27 13.31
#